data_AF-A0A846DG94-F1
#
_entry.id   AF-A0A846DG94-F1
#
_cell.length_a   1.000
_cell.length_b   1.000
_cell.length_c   1.000
_cell.angle_alpha   90.00
_cell.angle_beta   90.00
_cell.angle_gamma   90.00
#
_symmetry.space_group_name_H-M   'P 1'
#
loop_
_entity.id
_entity.type
_entity.pdbx_description
1 polymer ?
#
loop_
_entity_poly.entity_id
_entity_poly.type
_entity_poly.pdbx_seq_one_letter_code
_entity_poly.pdbx_strand_id
1 'polypeptide(L)'
;MAQQVVMGATLQCSFGLAPSSLVVVPKGPPVMAGGPLAANIMDHVPLVNILPFGMCTSLANPAVASATAAALGVLTPMPCLPVIPAPWVPGSPTVVLSNFPALNNTSKCMCTWLGVISIVNPGQFTVQIP
;
A
#
# COMPACT_ATOMS: atom_id res chain seq x y z
N MET A 1 19.03 5.69 -5.78
CA MET A 1 17.95 6.49 -6.38
C MET A 1 16.65 5.73 -6.17
N ALA A 2 15.53 6.40 -5.88
CA ALA A 2 14.27 5.72 -5.68
C ALA A 2 13.70 5.23 -7.03
N GLN A 3 12.91 4.17 -6.99
CA GLN A 3 12.37 3.52 -8.18
C GLN A 3 10.89 3.83 -8.30
N GLN A 4 10.44 4.11 -9.53
CA GLN A 4 9.02 4.29 -9.84
C GLN A 4 8.25 3.02 -9.49
N VAL A 5 7.19 3.15 -8.70
CA VAL A 5 6.31 2.03 -8.35
C VAL A 5 5.32 1.81 -9.48
N VAL A 6 5.07 0.56 -9.83
CA VAL A 6 4.17 0.19 -10.93
C VAL A 6 3.14 -0.85 -10.48
N MET A 7 2.18 -1.14 -11.36
CA MET A 7 1.22 -2.22 -11.21
C MET A 7 1.93 -3.54 -10.89
N GLY A 8 1.44 -4.26 -9.88
CA GLY A 8 2.03 -5.51 -9.41
C GLY A 8 3.15 -5.34 -8.38
N ALA A 9 3.45 -4.10 -7.96
CA ALA A 9 4.40 -3.86 -6.87
C ALA A 9 4.01 -4.64 -5.59
N THR A 10 4.99 -5.22 -4.91
CA THR A 10 4.77 -5.94 -3.66
C THR A 10 4.76 -4.97 -2.49
N LEU A 11 3.67 -5.00 -1.74
CA LEU A 11 3.43 -4.19 -0.55
C LEU A 11 3.55 -5.06 0.69
N GLN A 12 4.01 -4.46 1.80
CA GLN A 12 4.04 -5.09 3.12
C GLN A 12 3.44 -4.15 4.16
N CYS A 13 2.53 -4.67 4.98
CA CYS A 13 2.02 -3.98 6.16
C CYS A 13 2.74 -4.49 7.42
N SER A 14 3.05 -3.60 8.36
CA SER A 14 3.70 -3.96 9.64
C SER A 14 2.88 -4.91 10.52
N PHE A 15 1.55 -4.92 10.37
CA PHE A 15 0.63 -5.80 11.11
C PHE A 15 -0.05 -6.85 10.21
N GLY A 16 0.34 -6.94 8.94
CA GLY A 16 -0.18 -7.94 8.01
C GLY A 16 0.66 -9.21 8.01
N LEU A 17 0.02 -10.38 8.00
CA LEU A 17 0.73 -11.67 7.96
C LEU A 17 1.16 -12.12 6.56
N ALA A 18 0.67 -11.46 5.50
CA ALA A 18 1.05 -11.76 4.13
C ALA A 18 1.33 -10.47 3.34
N PRO A 19 2.22 -10.51 2.33
CA PRO A 19 2.37 -9.41 1.39
C PRO A 19 1.11 -9.24 0.54
N SER A 20 0.95 -8.04 0.00
CA SER A 20 -0.13 -7.68 -0.92
C SER A 20 0.47 -7.13 -2.23
N SER A 21 -0.35 -6.98 -3.26
CA SER A 21 0.06 -6.38 -4.53
C SER A 21 -0.66 -5.05 -4.76
N LEU A 22 0.08 -4.09 -5.32
CA LEU A 22 -0.48 -2.81 -5.76
C LEU A 22 -1.20 -3.00 -7.10
N VAL A 23 -2.44 -2.54 -7.16
CA VAL A 23 -3.21 -2.40 -8.40
C VAL A 23 -3.24 -0.93 -8.77
N VAL A 24 -2.90 -0.61 -10.01
CA VAL A 24 -2.91 0.76 -10.53
C VAL A 24 -4.11 0.90 -11.45
N VAL A 25 -4.97 1.87 -11.17
CA VAL A 25 -6.13 2.18 -11.99
C VAL A 25 -5.92 3.57 -12.58
N PRO A 26 -5.68 3.71 -13.90
CA PRO A 26 -5.43 4.99 -14.52
C PRO A 26 -6.63 5.94 -14.37
N LYS A 27 -6.43 7.07 -13.71
CA LYS A 27 -7.43 8.15 -13.58
C LYS A 27 -7.30 9.20 -14.70
N GLY A 28 -6.62 8.85 -15.78
CA GLY A 28 -6.27 9.71 -16.92
C GLY A 28 -5.52 8.90 -17.99
N PRO A 29 -4.80 9.56 -18.93
CA PRO A 29 -3.97 8.86 -19.90
C PRO A 29 -3.00 7.89 -19.20
N PRO A 30 -2.98 6.60 -19.58
CA PRO A 30 -2.12 5.63 -18.93
C PRO A 30 -0.66 6.00 -19.15
N VAL A 31 0.12 6.05 -18.07
CA VAL A 31 1.57 6.23 -18.13
C VAL A 31 2.22 4.89 -17.76
N MET A 32 3.22 4.49 -18.53
CA MET A 32 3.93 3.23 -18.36
C MET A 32 5.36 3.50 -17.88
N ALA A 33 5.86 2.65 -16.98
CA ALA A 33 7.25 2.69 -16.52
C ALA A 33 7.81 1.28 -16.48
N GLY A 34 8.88 1.01 -17.24
CA GLY A 34 9.46 -0.34 -17.30
C GLY A 34 8.53 -1.42 -17.88
N GLY A 35 7.45 -1.02 -18.56
CA GLY A 35 6.46 -1.94 -19.14
C GLY A 35 5.07 -1.80 -18.51
N PRO A 36 4.87 -1.94 -17.18
CA PRO A 36 3.56 -1.82 -16.55
C PRO A 36 3.10 -0.38 -16.27
N LEU A 37 1.83 -0.24 -15.84
CA LEU A 37 1.24 1.06 -15.47
C LEU A 37 1.96 1.67 -14.25
N ALA A 38 2.34 2.93 -14.37
CA ALA A 38 2.99 3.71 -13.33
C ALA A 38 1.99 4.21 -12.27
N ALA A 39 2.33 4.03 -11.00
CA ALA A 39 1.53 4.45 -9.86
C ALA A 39 1.82 5.89 -9.42
N ASN A 40 0.83 6.54 -8.83
CA ASN A 40 0.98 7.84 -8.16
C ASN A 40 0.53 7.77 -6.70
N ILE A 41 0.74 8.85 -5.93
CA ILE A 41 0.40 8.86 -4.50
C ILE A 41 -1.09 8.65 -4.19
N MET A 42 -1.97 8.83 -5.18
CA MET A 42 -3.41 8.63 -5.04
C MET A 42 -3.84 7.16 -5.22
N ASP A 43 -2.93 6.26 -5.53
CA ASP A 43 -3.16 4.82 -5.60
C ASP A 43 -3.14 4.17 -4.20
N HIS A 44 -3.94 4.70 -3.27
CA HIS A 44 -4.04 4.25 -1.88
C HIS A 44 -5.42 3.68 -1.53
N VAL A 45 -6.36 3.66 -2.48
CA VAL A 45 -7.76 3.31 -2.21
C VAL A 45 -7.84 1.85 -1.78
N PRO A 46 -8.37 1.55 -0.57
CA PRO A 46 -8.53 0.18 -0.12
C PRO A 46 -9.39 -0.65 -1.06
N LEU A 47 -9.03 -1.93 -1.24
CA LEU A 47 -9.71 -2.88 -2.13
C LEU A 47 -9.70 -2.54 -3.62
N VAL A 48 -9.23 -1.37 -4.00
CA VAL A 48 -9.05 -0.95 -5.40
C VAL A 48 -7.57 -0.95 -5.76
N ASN A 49 -6.76 -0.23 -4.99
CA ASN A 49 -5.32 -0.16 -5.19
C ASN A 49 -4.55 -1.06 -4.23
N ILE A 50 -4.99 -1.13 -2.97
CA ILE A 50 -4.31 -1.88 -1.91
C ILE A 50 -5.23 -3.01 -1.45
N LEU A 51 -4.84 -4.24 -1.77
CA LEU A 51 -5.55 -5.45 -1.39
C LEU A 51 -5.19 -5.88 0.06
N PRO A 52 -6.02 -6.74 0.70
CA PRO A 52 -5.75 -7.30 2.02
C PRO A 52 -4.36 -7.92 2.20
N PHE A 53 -3.77 -7.76 3.38
CA PHE A 53 -2.48 -8.35 3.78
C PHE A 53 -2.63 -9.72 4.48
N GLY A 54 -3.58 -10.54 4.00
CA GLY A 54 -3.99 -11.78 4.68
C GLY A 54 -4.72 -11.49 5.99
N MET A 55 -4.03 -11.73 7.12
CA MET A 55 -4.57 -11.49 8.48
C MET A 55 -3.89 -10.29 9.13
N CYS A 56 -4.64 -9.54 9.93
CA CYS A 56 -4.17 -8.41 10.72
C CYS A 56 -3.97 -8.82 12.18
N THR A 57 -2.87 -8.37 12.79
CA THR A 57 -2.54 -8.60 14.22
C THR A 57 -2.70 -7.35 15.09
N SER A 58 -3.18 -6.24 14.53
CA SER A 58 -3.33 -4.99 15.27
C SER A 58 -4.59 -4.98 16.12
N LEU A 59 -4.46 -4.71 17.42
CA LEU A 59 -5.60 -4.50 18.33
C LEU A 59 -6.38 -3.20 18.05
N ALA A 60 -5.86 -2.31 17.20
CA ALA A 60 -6.63 -1.16 16.72
C ALA A 60 -7.71 -1.59 15.71
N ASN A 61 -7.60 -2.78 15.10
CA ASN A 61 -8.66 -3.37 14.31
C ASN A 61 -9.75 -3.95 15.25
N PRO A 62 -11.00 -3.45 15.21
CA PRO A 62 -12.07 -3.89 16.10
C PRO A 62 -12.32 -5.39 16.05
N ALA A 63 -12.17 -6.02 14.88
CA ALA A 63 -12.36 -7.47 14.73
C ALA A 63 -11.27 -8.27 15.47
N VAL A 64 -10.01 -7.82 15.40
CA VAL A 64 -8.89 -8.45 16.13
C VAL A 64 -9.07 -8.24 17.64
N ALA A 65 -9.49 -7.04 18.06
CA ALA A 65 -9.75 -6.74 19.47
C ALA A 65 -10.88 -7.62 20.04
N SER A 66 -12.02 -7.72 19.33
CA SER A 66 -13.14 -8.55 19.76
C SER A 66 -12.78 -10.03 19.80
N ALA A 67 -12.02 -10.52 18.82
CA ALA A 67 -11.58 -11.91 18.78
C ALA A 67 -10.59 -12.24 19.89
N THR A 68 -9.64 -11.33 20.14
CA THR A 68 -8.68 -11.46 21.23
C THR A 68 -9.38 -11.47 22.59
N ALA A 69 -10.39 -10.61 22.78
CA ALA A 69 -11.21 -10.62 23.99
C ALA A 69 -12.00 -11.94 24.15
N ALA A 70 -12.58 -12.46 23.07
CA ALA A 70 -13.28 -13.75 23.08
C ALA A 70 -12.34 -14.94 23.34
N ALA A 71 -11.07 -14.84 22.93
CA ALA A 71 -10.02 -15.81 23.21
C ALA A 71 -9.30 -15.57 24.55
N LEU A 72 -9.97 -14.91 25.51
CA LEU A 72 -9.45 -14.66 26.86
C LEU A 72 -8.10 -13.92 26.88
N GLY A 73 -7.90 -13.01 25.93
CA GLY A 73 -6.69 -12.20 25.79
C GLY A 73 -5.61 -12.80 24.88
N VAL A 74 -5.82 -14.00 24.33
CA VAL A 74 -4.89 -14.57 23.34
C VAL A 74 -5.07 -13.86 22.00
N LEU A 75 -3.99 -13.24 21.50
CA LEU A 75 -4.01 -12.51 20.24
C LEU A 75 -4.54 -13.40 19.12
N THR A 76 -5.70 -13.02 18.59
CA THR A 76 -6.40 -13.78 17.56
C THR A 76 -6.44 -12.94 16.28
N PRO A 77 -5.53 -13.21 15.32
CA PRO A 77 -5.51 -12.47 14.06
C PRO A 77 -6.85 -12.61 13.33
N MET A 78 -7.29 -11.54 12.67
CA MET A 78 -8.53 -11.53 11.88
C MET A 78 -8.25 -11.05 10.46
N PRO A 79 -9.08 -11.40 9.46
CA PRO A 79 -8.89 -10.97 8.08
C PRO A 79 -8.67 -9.46 7.97
N CYS A 80 -7.61 -9.07 7.24
CA CYS A 80 -7.22 -7.68 7.11
C CYS A 80 -8.10 -6.96 6.09
N LEU A 81 -9.01 -6.09 6.56
CA LEU A 81 -9.68 -5.11 5.71
C LEU A 81 -8.92 -3.78 5.81
N PRO A 82 -8.10 -3.40 4.81
CA PRO A 82 -7.31 -2.18 4.90
C PRO A 82 -8.22 -0.95 4.98
N VAL A 83 -7.88 -0.01 5.87
CA VAL A 83 -8.58 1.28 5.99
C VAL A 83 -7.54 2.37 5.94
N ILE A 84 -7.37 2.99 4.77
CA ILE A 84 -6.26 3.89 4.46
C ILE A 84 -6.87 5.27 4.13
N PRO A 85 -6.94 6.18 5.13
CA PRO A 85 -7.66 7.44 4.98
C PRO A 85 -6.88 8.49 4.18
N ALA A 86 -5.57 8.33 4.04
CA ALA A 86 -4.69 9.31 3.43
C ALA A 86 -3.84 8.72 2.28
N PRO A 87 -3.44 9.54 1.30
CA PRO A 87 -2.51 9.17 0.24
C PRO A 87 -1.15 8.67 0.73
N TRP A 88 -0.39 8.09 -0.21
CA TRP A 88 1.02 7.78 0.03
C TRP A 88 1.84 9.06 0.24
N VAL A 89 2.85 8.97 1.10
CA VAL A 89 3.80 10.06 1.36
C VAL A 89 5.24 9.56 1.36
N PRO A 90 6.22 10.36 0.88
CA PRO A 90 6.06 11.70 0.30
C PRO A 90 5.68 11.70 -1.20
N GLY A 91 5.91 10.60 -1.92
CA GLY A 91 5.92 10.60 -3.39
C GLY A 91 7.17 11.27 -3.98
N SER A 92 7.18 11.43 -5.30
CA SER A 92 8.27 12.11 -6.00
C SER A 92 8.13 13.64 -5.95
N PRO A 93 9.21 14.39 -5.68
CA PRO A 93 9.14 15.85 -5.62
C PRO A 93 9.03 16.53 -6.99
N THR A 94 9.49 15.87 -8.07
CA THR A 94 9.60 16.50 -9.40
C THR A 94 8.79 15.79 -10.49
N VAL A 95 8.46 14.51 -10.29
CA VAL A 95 7.74 13.71 -11.30
C VAL A 95 6.27 13.64 -10.92
N VAL A 96 5.40 14.02 -11.86
CA VAL A 96 3.95 14.10 -11.67
C VAL A 96 3.26 13.22 -12.71
N LEU A 97 2.29 12.43 -12.25
CA LEU A 97 1.43 11.56 -13.05
C LEU A 97 -0.03 11.93 -12.80
N SER A 98 -0.73 12.37 -13.84
CA SER A 98 -2.15 12.78 -13.76
C SER A 98 -2.40 13.84 -12.67
N ASN A 99 -1.55 14.88 -12.63
CA ASN A 99 -1.56 15.98 -11.65
C ASN A 99 -1.21 15.60 -10.19
N PHE A 100 -0.81 14.36 -9.92
CA PHE A 100 -0.35 13.93 -8.60
C PHE A 100 1.11 13.46 -8.63
N PRO A 101 1.88 13.66 -7.55
CA PRO A 101 3.23 13.11 -7.41
C PRO A 101 3.30 11.62 -7.74
N ALA A 102 4.29 11.25 -8.54
CA ALA A 102 4.57 9.86 -8.87
C ALA A 102 4.95 9.06 -7.61
N LEU A 103 4.55 7.80 -7.53
CA LEU A 103 4.84 6.96 -6.38
C LEU A 103 6.22 6.33 -6.53
N ASN A 104 7.10 6.54 -5.56
CA ASN A 104 8.42 5.92 -5.49
C ASN A 104 8.46 4.87 -4.35
N ASN A 105 9.44 3.96 -4.41
CA ASN A 105 9.55 2.84 -3.46
C ASN A 105 9.92 3.24 -2.02
N THR A 106 10.24 4.51 -1.76
CA THR A 106 10.50 5.04 -0.41
C THR A 106 9.22 5.54 0.27
N SER A 107 8.13 5.68 -0.48
CA SER A 107 6.85 6.15 0.03
C SER A 107 6.17 5.13 0.94
N LYS A 108 5.33 5.62 1.85
CA LYS A 108 4.55 4.80 2.79
C LYS A 108 3.12 5.31 2.88
N CYS A 109 2.18 4.42 3.23
CA CYS A 109 0.84 4.82 3.62
C CYS A 109 0.49 4.26 5.00
N MET A 110 -0.40 4.97 5.70
CA MET A 110 -0.78 4.66 7.07
C MET A 110 -2.20 4.10 7.09
N CYS A 111 -2.34 2.91 7.67
CA CYS A 111 -3.62 2.28 7.92
C CYS A 111 -4.17 2.73 9.28
N THR A 112 -5.48 2.87 9.38
CA THR A 112 -6.21 3.20 10.62
C THR A 112 -5.96 2.17 11.72
N TRP A 113 -5.65 0.93 11.35
CA TRP A 113 -5.21 -0.13 12.27
C TRP A 113 -3.77 0.04 12.76
N LEU A 114 -3.22 1.27 12.72
CA LEU A 114 -1.82 1.61 13.04
C LEU A 114 -0.77 0.94 12.14
N GLY A 115 -1.21 0.26 11.08
CA GLY A 115 -0.32 -0.43 10.14
C GLY A 115 0.43 0.56 9.25
N VAL A 116 1.74 0.39 9.16
CA VAL A 116 2.56 1.10 8.17
C VAL A 116 2.70 0.19 6.95
N ILE A 117 2.25 0.66 5.81
CA ILE A 117 2.37 -0.05 4.54
C ILE A 117 3.54 0.54 3.76
N SER A 118 4.49 -0.32 3.40
CA SER A 118 5.68 0.02 2.63
C SER A 118 5.75 -0.78 1.33
N ILE A 119 6.37 -0.21 0.31
CA ILE A 119 6.71 -0.93 -0.92
C ILE A 119 7.99 -1.73 -0.69
N VAL A 120 7.91 -3.05 -0.85
CA VAL A 120 9.07 -3.96 -0.74
C VAL A 120 9.70 -4.19 -2.11
N ASN A 121 8.87 -4.32 -3.14
CA ASN A 121 9.31 -4.45 -4.52
C ASN A 121 8.51 -3.48 -5.41
N PRO A 122 9.15 -2.50 -6.08
CA PRO A 122 8.46 -1.55 -6.95
C PRO A 122 7.83 -2.16 -8.21
N GLY A 123 8.15 -3.41 -8.56
CA GLY A 123 7.64 -4.11 -9.75
C GLY A 123 8.44 -3.86 -11.02
N GLN A 124 9.35 -2.87 -11.01
CA GLN A 124 10.28 -2.57 -12.09
C GLN A 124 11.58 -1.95 -11.52
N PHE A 125 12.68 -2.03 -12.26
CA PHE A 125 13.99 -1.54 -11.80
C PHE A 125 14.73 -0.61 -12.78
N THR A 126 14.10 -0.26 -13.90
CA THR A 126 14.72 0.52 -14.98
C THR A 126 14.44 2.02 -14.88
N VAL A 127 13.29 2.41 -14.36
CA VAL A 127 12.85 3.81 -14.22
C VAL A 127 13.08 4.30 -12.80
N GLN A 128 13.96 5.28 -12.68
CA GLN A 128 14.30 5.92 -11.42
C GLN A 128 13.64 7.28 -11.33
N ILE A 129 13.07 7.59 -10.16
CA ILE A 129 12.50 8.89 -9.84
C ILE A 129 12.94 9.27 -8.43
N PRO A 130 13.15 10.56 -8.14
CA PRO A 130 13.47 11.00 -6.79
C PRO A 130 12.33 10.69 -5.81
#